data_AF-T0ZGR5-F1
#
_entry.id   AF-T0ZGR5-F1
#
_cell.length_a   1.000
_cell.length_b   1.000
_cell.length_c   1.000
_cell.angle_alpha   90.00
_cell.angle_beta   90.00
_cell.angle_gamma   90.00
#
_symmetry.space_group_name_H-M   'P 1'
#
loop_
_entity.id
_entity.type
_entity.pdbx_description
1 polymer ?
#
loop_
_entity_poly.entity_id
_entity_poly.type
_entity_poly.pdbx_seq_one_letter_code
_entity_poly.pdbx_strand_id
1 'polypeptide(L)'
;MKIVRNNGLIFYIGIANPLDLLKVSYVARRERGDQRYYQRMIMSEKLGKLTYYIHKERKEFYNNVILAVADGAGLQFDSKSQDGRLDYGILNMGNLGSSFWIIDGQHRLYGFTHTLKKILKVQDQEISKISRN
;
A
#
# COMPACT_ATOMS: atom_id res chain seq x y z
N MET A 1 -5.52 5.17 11.16
CA MET A 1 -5.05 6.28 10.32
C MET A 1 -5.12 7.58 11.13
N LYS A 2 -4.18 8.50 10.95
CA LYS A 2 -4.10 9.82 11.58
C LYS A 2 -4.51 10.89 10.58
N ILE A 3 -5.35 11.84 10.98
CA ILE A 3 -5.68 13.02 10.18
C ILE A 3 -4.93 14.25 10.70
N VAL A 4 -4.40 15.06 9.78
CA VAL A 4 -3.72 16.34 10.06
C VAL A 4 -4.32 17.41 9.17
N ARG A 5 -4.73 18.53 9.79
CA ARG A 5 -5.29 19.69 9.08
C ARG A 5 -4.30 20.84 9.16
N ASN A 6 -3.89 21.37 8.01
CA ASN A 6 -2.93 22.48 7.93
C ASN A 6 -3.31 23.43 6.79
N ASN A 7 -3.56 24.71 7.10
CA ASN A 7 -3.87 25.76 6.12
C ASN A 7 -4.96 25.38 5.10
N GLY A 8 -6.03 24.73 5.55
CA GLY A 8 -7.13 24.28 4.69
C GLY A 8 -6.89 22.96 3.95
N LEU A 9 -5.66 22.42 4.00
CA LEU A 9 -5.33 21.11 3.45
C LEU A 9 -5.55 20.01 4.50
N ILE A 10 -6.01 18.85 4.02
CA ILE A 10 -6.24 17.65 4.83
C ILE A 10 -5.25 16.58 4.42
N PHE A 11 -4.49 16.07 5.38
CA PHE A 11 -3.55 14.98 5.19
C PHE A 11 -4.00 13.77 6.00
N TYR A 12 -3.89 12.59 5.39
CA TYR A 12 -4.09 11.31 6.04
C TYR A 12 -2.75 10.57 6.10
N ILE A 13 -2.38 10.10 7.29
CA ILE A 13 -1.13 9.37 7.54
C ILE A 13 -1.50 8.04 8.18
N GLY A 14 -1.14 6.93 7.56
CA GLY A 14 -1.48 5.63 8.09
C GLY A 14 -0.76 4.49 7.42
N ILE A 15 -1.02 3.30 7.94
CA ILE A 15 -0.58 2.04 7.37
C ILE A 15 -1.76 1.46 6.60
N ALA A 16 -1.49 0.92 5.42
CA ALA A 16 -2.47 0.25 4.58
C ALA A 16 -1.87 -1.02 3.98
N ASN A 17 -2.71 -2.02 3.73
CA ASN A 17 -2.28 -3.20 3.00
C ASN A 17 -1.94 -2.79 1.55
N PRO A 18 -0.73 -3.10 1.05
CA PRO A 18 -0.30 -2.65 -0.27
C PRO A 18 -1.10 -3.29 -1.42
N LEU A 19 -1.67 -4.49 -1.24
CA LEU A 19 -2.53 -5.12 -2.24
C LEU A 19 -3.89 -4.44 -2.33
N ASP A 20 -4.45 -4.01 -1.19
CA ASP A 20 -5.71 -3.26 -1.17
C ASP A 20 -5.52 -1.85 -1.72
N LEU A 21 -4.40 -1.21 -1.39
CA LEU A 21 -4.05 0.09 -1.93
C LEU A 21 -3.99 0.08 -3.47
N LEU A 22 -3.46 -0.99 -4.09
CA LEU A 22 -3.45 -1.13 -5.55
C LEU A 22 -4.83 -1.24 -6.19
N LYS A 23 -5.85 -1.72 -5.47
CA LYS A 23 -7.21 -1.83 -6.02
C LYS A 23 -7.87 -0.46 -6.17
N VAL A 24 -7.49 0.49 -5.32
CA VAL A 24 -8.11 1.82 -5.21
C VAL A 24 -7.22 2.95 -5.73
N SER A 25 -6.00 2.64 -6.18
CA SER A 25 -5.04 3.62 -6.65
C SER A 25 -4.64 3.47 -8.11
N TYR A 26 -4.22 4.57 -8.72
CA TYR A 26 -3.72 4.63 -10.09
C TYR A 26 -2.47 5.50 -10.18
N VAL A 27 -1.69 5.30 -11.25
CA VAL A 27 -0.60 6.18 -11.63
C VAL A 27 -1.04 6.97 -12.86
N ALA A 28 -0.93 8.30 -12.82
CA ALA A 28 -1.10 9.12 -13.99
C ALA A 28 -0.05 8.74 -15.05
N ARG A 29 -0.47 8.02 -16.09
CA ARG A 29 0.41 7.66 -17.21
C ARG A 29 0.56 8.86 -18.13
N ARG A 30 1.61 9.67 -17.94
CA ARG A 30 2.12 10.50 -19.04
C ARG A 30 2.77 9.54 -20.04
N GLU A 31 2.31 9.58 -21.28
CA GLU A 31 2.76 8.75 -22.39
C GLU A 31 4.30 8.72 -22.48
N ARG A 32 4.91 7.63 -22.02
CA ARG A 32 6.23 7.13 -22.44
C ARG A 32 6.37 5.71 -21.92
N GLY A 33 5.96 4.78 -22.77
CA GLY A 33 6.01 3.35 -22.54
C GLY A 33 7.44 2.84 -22.50
N ASP A 34 8.06 2.89 -21.33
CA ASP A 34 9.23 2.05 -21.06
C ASP A 34 9.02 1.26 -19.76
N GLN A 35 8.81 -0.04 -19.89
CA GLN A 35 8.63 -0.95 -18.76
C GLN A 35 9.95 -1.13 -17.98
N ARG A 36 11.07 -0.57 -18.46
CA ARG A 36 12.38 -0.63 -17.80
C ARG A 36 12.46 0.21 -16.51
N TYR A 37 11.55 1.16 -16.29
CA TYR A 37 11.51 1.97 -15.05
C TYR A 37 11.05 1.19 -13.80
N TYR A 38 10.45 0.00 -13.96
CA TYR A 38 10.11 -0.86 -12.82
C TYR A 38 11.33 -1.46 -12.12
N GLN A 39 12.53 -1.38 -12.71
CA GLN A 39 13.75 -1.83 -12.05
C GLN A 39 14.27 -0.78 -11.05
N ARG A 40 13.88 -0.97 -9.80
CA ARG A 40 14.80 -0.78 -8.68
C ARG A 40 15.02 -2.18 -8.12
N MET A 41 16.10 -2.85 -8.56
CA MET A 41 16.48 -4.22 -8.21
C MET A 41 15.88 -4.65 -6.86
N ILE A 42 14.83 -5.45 -6.92
CA ILE A 42 14.37 -6.20 -5.75
C ILE A 42 15.37 -7.34 -5.65
N MET A 43 16.53 -7.02 -5.04
CA MET A 43 17.54 -8.02 -4.75
C MET A 43 16.88 -9.15 -3.97
N SER A 44 17.19 -10.39 -4.35
CA SER A 44 16.82 -11.63 -3.66
C SER A 44 17.03 -11.56 -2.14
N GLU A 45 17.96 -10.73 -1.66
CA GLU A 45 18.14 -10.42 -0.24
C GLU A 45 16.94 -9.73 0.41
N LYS A 46 16.24 -8.80 -0.28
CA LYS A 46 15.02 -8.17 0.25
C LYS A 46 13.86 -9.15 0.33
N LEU A 47 13.81 -10.12 -0.58
CA LEU A 47 12.87 -11.22 -0.58
C LEU A 47 13.07 -12.13 0.65
N GLY A 48 14.31 -12.56 0.90
CA GLY A 48 14.66 -13.35 2.08
C GLY A 48 14.39 -12.60 3.39
N LYS A 49 14.74 -11.30 3.44
CA LYS A 49 14.42 -10.43 4.57
C LYS A 49 12.92 -10.29 4.75
N LEU A 50 12.13 -10.09 3.70
CA LEU A 50 10.67 -9.95 3.82
C LEU A 50 10.01 -11.22 4.39
N THR A 51 10.37 -12.40 3.88
CA THR A 51 9.87 -13.68 4.40
C THR A 51 10.30 -13.89 5.85
N TYR A 52 11.56 -13.59 6.18
CA TYR A 52 12.09 -13.67 7.55
C TYR A 52 11.43 -12.66 8.50
N TYR A 53 11.16 -11.44 8.05
CA TYR A 53 10.55 -10.38 8.86
C TYR A 53 9.06 -10.61 9.12
N ILE A 54 8.32 -11.07 8.10
CA ILE A 54 6.89 -11.46 8.23
C ILE A 54 6.75 -12.66 9.17
N HIS A 55 7.58 -13.70 9.01
CA HIS A 55 7.43 -14.95 9.75
C HIS A 55 8.11 -14.95 11.13
N LYS A 56 9.25 -14.27 11.29
CA LYS A 56 10.12 -14.46 12.46
C LYS A 56 10.22 -13.25 13.39
N GLU A 57 10.21 -12.02 12.87
CA GLU A 57 10.43 -10.81 13.69
C GLU A 57 9.19 -9.93 13.89
N ARG A 58 8.06 -10.18 13.19
CA ARG A 58 6.88 -9.29 13.18
C ARG A 58 7.21 -7.81 12.93
N LYS A 59 8.33 -7.51 12.28
CA LYS A 59 8.72 -6.14 11.95
C LYS A 59 8.24 -5.82 10.54
N GLU A 60 7.43 -4.77 10.44
CA GLU A 60 6.88 -4.30 9.18
C GLU A 60 7.89 -3.39 8.47
N PHE A 61 8.12 -3.65 7.19
CA PHE A 61 8.92 -2.77 6.35
C PHE A 61 8.01 -1.68 5.76
N TYR A 62 7.97 -0.52 6.41
CA TYR A 62 7.13 0.59 5.97
C TYR A 62 7.69 1.23 4.70
N ASN A 63 6.93 1.14 3.61
CA ASN A 63 7.26 1.80 2.37
C ASN A 63 6.36 3.03 2.23
N ASN A 64 6.94 4.22 2.35
CA ASN A 64 6.19 5.46 2.25
C ASN A 64 5.72 5.68 0.81
N VAL A 65 4.40 5.75 0.62
CA VAL A 65 3.74 6.10 -0.65
C VAL A 65 3.00 7.41 -0.43
N ILE A 66 3.12 8.35 -1.36
CA ILE A 66 2.38 9.61 -1.32
C ILE A 66 1.23 9.52 -2.32
N LEU A 67 0.03 9.78 -1.84
CA LEU A 67 -1.21 9.69 -2.61
C LEU A 67 -1.90 11.06 -2.64
N ALA A 68 -2.36 11.46 -3.81
CA ALA A 68 -3.38 12.48 -3.98
C ALA A 68 -4.75 11.81 -3.99
N VAL A 69 -5.72 12.47 -3.37
CA VAL A 69 -7.12 12.07 -3.43
C VAL A 69 -7.80 12.97 -4.45
N ALA A 70 -8.59 12.41 -5.35
CA ALA A 70 -9.42 13.20 -6.25
C ALA A 70 -10.49 14.00 -5.48
N ASP A 71 -10.79 15.20 -5.94
CA ASP A 71 -11.89 15.99 -5.39
C ASP A 71 -13.21 15.21 -5.53
N GLY A 72 -14.04 15.24 -4.49
CA GLY A 72 -15.32 14.52 -4.48
C GLY A 72 -15.22 13.01 -4.25
N ALA A 73 -14.05 12.47 -3.88
CA ALA A 73 -13.85 11.04 -3.60
C ALA A 73 -14.65 10.47 -2.40
N GLY A 74 -15.57 11.24 -1.81
CA GLY A 74 -16.50 10.78 -0.78
C GLY A 74 -15.81 10.14 0.44
N LEU A 75 -14.58 10.57 0.76
CA LEU A 75 -13.83 10.01 1.88
C LEU A 75 -14.50 10.36 3.20
N GLN A 76 -14.77 9.34 4.01
CA GLN A 76 -15.34 9.51 5.35
C GLN A 76 -14.33 9.04 6.38
N PHE A 77 -13.98 9.91 7.31
CA PHE A 77 -13.06 9.57 8.39
C PHE A 77 -13.85 9.34 9.68
N ASP A 78 -13.89 8.09 10.11
CA ASP A 78 -14.50 7.68 11.37
C ASP A 78 -13.47 7.83 12.49
N SER A 79 -13.53 8.94 13.20
CA SER A 79 -12.75 9.18 14.42
C SER A 79 -13.02 8.08 15.46
N LYS A 80 -11.96 7.55 16.06
CA LYS A 80 -11.99 6.56 17.15
C LYS A 80 -11.34 7.08 18.42
N SER A 81 -10.33 7.94 18.30
CA SER A 81 -9.69 8.61 19.44
C SER A 81 -9.02 9.91 19.02
N GLN A 82 -8.92 10.85 19.96
CA GLN A 82 -8.33 12.16 19.73
C GLN A 82 -7.19 12.41 20.74
N ASP A 83 -6.10 13.01 20.27
CA ASP A 83 -4.97 13.49 21.07
C ASP A 83 -4.62 14.92 20.64
N GLY A 84 -5.13 15.90 21.36
CA GLY A 84 -4.99 17.31 21.02
C GLY A 84 -5.54 17.65 19.63
N ARG A 85 -4.66 18.08 18.72
CA ARG A 85 -4.99 18.40 17.31
C ARG A 85 -4.96 17.18 16.37
N LEU A 86 -4.67 16.01 16.91
CA LEU A 86 -4.55 14.77 16.16
C LEU A 86 -5.79 13.91 16.39
N ASP A 87 -6.31 13.36 15.31
CA ASP A 87 -7.45 12.46 15.36
C ASP A 87 -7.08 11.15 14.66
N TYR A 88 -7.40 10.05 15.32
CA TYR A 88 -7.07 8.68 14.94
C TYR A 88 -8.34 7.91 14.65
N GLY A 89 -8.36 7.22 13.53
CA GLY A 89 -9.59 6.61 13.05
C GLY A 89 -9.43 5.72 11.83
N ILE A 90 -10.56 5.32 11.30
CA ILE A 90 -10.70 4.52 10.08
C ILE A 90 -11.10 5.47 8.96
N LEU A 91 -10.41 5.41 7.82
CA LEU A 91 -10.84 6.11 6.62
C LEU A 91 -11.65 5.14 5.77
N ASN A 92 -12.94 5.38 5.69
CA ASN A 92 -13.82 4.69 4.78
C ASN A 92 -13.77 5.37 3.43
N MET A 93 -13.43 4.58 2.43
CA MET A 93 -13.53 4.96 1.04
C MET A 93 -14.95 4.55 0.61
N GLY A 94 -15.73 5.49 0.09
CA GLY A 94 -17.04 5.17 -0.50
C GLY A 94 -16.92 4.19 -1.69
N ASN A 95 -18.02 4.00 -2.41
CA ASN A 95 -18.14 3.00 -3.47
C ASN A 95 -17.42 3.39 -4.79
N LEU A 96 -16.17 3.86 -4.70
CA LEU A 96 -15.45 4.49 -5.81
C LEU A 96 -14.27 3.65 -6.30
N GLY A 97 -14.28 3.40 -7.60
CA GLY A 97 -13.10 3.00 -8.35
C GLY A 97 -12.01 4.10 -8.30
N SER A 98 -10.75 3.66 -8.30
CA SER A 98 -9.52 4.43 -8.58
C SER A 98 -9.50 5.90 -8.14
N SER A 99 -9.76 6.20 -6.86
CA SER A 99 -9.78 7.58 -6.35
C SER A 99 -8.44 8.11 -5.84
N PHE A 100 -7.42 7.26 -5.74
CA PHE A 100 -6.09 7.64 -5.24
C PHE A 100 -5.06 7.71 -6.35
N TRP A 101 -4.55 8.90 -6.63
CA TRP A 101 -3.41 9.07 -7.52
C TRP A 101 -2.10 8.89 -6.76
N ILE A 102 -1.27 7.93 -7.16
CA ILE A 102 0.08 7.77 -6.61
C ILE A 102 0.99 8.86 -7.19
N ILE A 103 1.39 9.80 -6.32
CA ILE A 103 2.30 10.91 -6.67
C ILE A 103 3.76 10.45 -6.55
N ASP A 104 4.08 9.70 -5.48
CA ASP A 104 5.40 9.12 -5.26
C ASP A 104 5.27 7.72 -4.65
N GLY A 105 6.28 6.89 -4.91
CA GLY A 105 6.36 5.52 -4.40
C GLY A 105 5.83 4.48 -5.37
N GLN A 106 5.39 4.85 -6.59
CA GLN A 106 4.80 3.92 -7.55
C GLN A 106 5.66 2.67 -7.80
N HIS A 107 6.94 2.82 -8.14
CA HIS A 107 7.82 1.69 -8.44
C HIS A 107 8.03 0.80 -7.20
N ARG A 108 8.07 1.41 -6.01
CA ARG A 108 8.24 0.68 -4.76
C ARG A 108 6.97 -0.11 -4.41
N LEU A 109 5.79 0.48 -4.60
CA LEU A 109 4.51 -0.19 -4.37
C LEU A 109 4.29 -1.33 -5.36
N TYR A 110 4.47 -1.10 -6.66
CA TYR A 110 4.32 -2.15 -7.68
C TYR A 110 5.38 -3.26 -7.52
N GLY A 111 6.63 -2.90 -7.25
CA GLY A 111 7.68 -3.88 -7.02
C GLY A 111 7.40 -4.75 -5.79
N PHE A 112 7.01 -4.14 -4.68
CA PHE A 112 6.69 -4.85 -3.44
C PHE A 112 5.49 -5.79 -3.63
N THR A 113 4.41 -5.32 -4.26
CA THR A 113 3.19 -6.11 -4.47
C THR A 113 3.38 -7.26 -5.47
N HIS A 114 4.18 -7.07 -6.53
CA HIS A 114 4.57 -8.17 -7.42
C HIS A 114 5.31 -9.27 -6.67
N THR A 115 6.24 -8.87 -5.80
CA THR A 115 7.05 -9.76 -4.97
C THR A 115 6.17 -10.53 -3.96
N LEU A 116 5.28 -9.82 -3.28
CA LEU A 116 4.35 -10.40 -2.30
C LEU A 116 3.41 -11.42 -2.97
N LYS A 117 2.85 -11.11 -4.14
CA LYS A 117 2.02 -12.05 -4.91
C LYS A 117 2.78 -13.32 -5.29
N LYS A 118 4.08 -13.21 -5.61
CA LYS A 118 4.91 -14.38 -5.91
C LYS A 118 5.11 -15.26 -4.68
N ILE A 119 5.39 -14.67 -3.51
CA ILE A 119 5.55 -15.41 -2.25
C ILE A 119 4.25 -16.14 -1.88
N LEU A 120 3.11 -15.45 -1.90
CA LEU A 120 1.81 -16.03 -1.54
C LEU A 120 1.46 -17.22 -2.44
N LYS A 121 1.69 -17.12 -3.76
CA LYS A 121 1.49 -18.23 -4.70
C LYS A 121 2.35 -19.46 -4.40
N VAL A 122 3.60 -19.27 -3.97
CA VAL A 122 4.49 -20.39 -3.61
C VAL A 122 3.98 -21.08 -2.34
N GLN A 123 3.57 -20.31 -1.33
CA GLN A 123 3.01 -20.87 -0.09
C GLN A 123 1.72 -21.65 -0.33
N ASP A 124 0.79 -21.12 -1.15
CA ASP A 124 -0.46 -21.81 -1.49
C ASP A 124 -0.20 -23.15 -2.19
N GLN A 125 0.81 -23.20 -3.06
CA GLN A 125 1.23 -24.43 -3.73
C GLN A 125 1.81 -25.46 -2.76
N GLU A 126 2.61 -25.03 -1.78
CA GLU A 126 3.17 -25.92 -0.76
C GLU A 126 2.09 -26.47 0.19
N ILE A 127 1.17 -25.62 0.66
CA ILE A 127 0.05 -26.02 1.53
C ILE A 127 -0.89 -27.00 0.80
N SER A 128 -1.19 -26.74 -0.48
CA SER A 128 -2.04 -27.63 -1.29
C SER A 128 -1.43 -29.02 -1.53
N LYS A 129 -0.09 -29.14 -1.49
CA LYS A 129 0.61 -30.43 -1.59
C LYS A 129 0.56 -31.21 -0.27
N ILE A 130 0.63 -30.52 0.87
CA ILE A 130 0.54 -31.12 2.20
C ILE A 130 -0.89 -31.60 2.48
N SER A 131 -1.91 -30.83 2.09
CA SER A 131 -3.33 -31.18 2.30
C SER A 131 -3.86 -32.31 1.40
N ARG A 132 -3.07 -32.78 0.43
CA ARG A 132 -3.42 -33.89 -0.48
C ARG A 132 -2.75 -35.22 -0.10
N ASN A 133 -1.95 -35.23 0.96
CA ASN A 133 -1.42 -36.43 1.62
C ASN A 133 -2.15 -36.66 2.94
#